data_AF-A0A151STJ1-F1
#
_entry.id   AF-A0A151STJ1-F1
#
_cell.length_a   1.000
_cell.length_b   1.000
_cell.length_c   1.000
_cell.angle_alpha   90.00
_cell.angle_beta   90.00
_cell.angle_gamma   90.00
#
_symmetry.space_group_name_H-M   'P 1'
#
loop_
_entity.id
_entity.type
_entity.pdbx_description
1 polymer ?
#
loop_
_entity_poly.entity_id
_entity_poly.type
_entity_poly.pdbx_seq_one_letter_code
_entity_poly.pdbx_strand_id
1 'polypeptide(L)'
;MLRSMEKLNAVLGFWVGRLGWDHSALVASPTLFAYSLEKRVIPRALVVQHLMSKGLLKKGASLVTPFSMLDEAFLQKYVKCFKEETSTLLELYRGKGTC
;
A
#
# COMPACT_ATOMS: atom_id res chain seq x y z
N MET A 1 13.90 9.77 0.42
CA MET A 1 14.53 9.57 1.74
C MET A 1 13.73 10.28 2.81
N LEU A 2 13.49 9.60 3.93
CA LEU A 2 13.08 10.26 5.17
C LEU A 2 14.19 11.23 5.61
N ARG A 3 13.82 12.45 5.99
CA ARG A 3 14.78 13.49 6.38
C ARG A 3 14.51 14.08 7.75
N SER A 4 13.44 13.66 8.43
CA SER A 4 13.08 14.13 9.76
C SER A 4 12.36 13.04 10.55
N MET A 5 12.45 13.12 11.88
CA MET A 5 11.74 12.26 12.83
C MET A 5 10.23 12.30 12.63
N GLU A 6 9.68 13.48 12.32
CA GLU A 6 8.25 13.68 12.07
C GLU A 6 7.74 12.84 10.91
N LYS A 7 8.51 12.82 9.81
CA LYS A 7 8.16 12.01 8.65
C LYS A 7 8.25 10.51 8.96
N LEU A 8 9.20 10.12 9.80
CA LEU A 8 9.36 8.74 10.27
C LEU A 8 8.13 8.32 11.10
N ASN A 9 7.72 9.15 12.05
CA ASN A 9 6.53 8.94 12.87
C ASN A 9 5.25 8.91 12.04
N ALA A 10 5.12 9.76 11.02
CA ALA A 10 3.97 9.74 10.11
C ALA A 10 3.90 8.43 9.31
N VAL A 11 5.04 7.92 8.82
CA VAL A 11 5.10 6.61 8.15
C VAL A 11 4.72 5.51 9.15
N LEU A 12 5.35 5.44 10.32
CA LEU A 12 5.04 4.42 11.32
C LEU A 12 3.58 4.44 11.76
N GLY A 13 3.02 5.62 12.04
CA GLY A 13 1.63 5.79 12.45
C GLY A 13 0.64 5.35 11.36
N PHE A 14 0.93 5.62 10.09
CA PHE A 14 0.10 5.11 9.00
C PHE A 14 0.20 3.58 8.90
N TRP A 15 1.40 3.01 8.94
CA TRP A 15 1.61 1.59 8.66
C TRP A 15 1.18 0.70 9.80
N VAL A 16 1.60 1.01 11.01
CA VAL A 16 1.27 0.22 12.20
C VAL A 16 -0.14 0.59 12.67
N GLY A 17 -0.42 1.89 12.80
CA GLY A 17 -1.69 2.36 13.35
C GLY A 17 -2.88 2.18 12.40
N ARG A 18 -2.73 2.53 11.11
CA ARG A 18 -3.84 2.44 10.14
C ARG A 18 -3.88 1.11 9.39
N LEU A 19 -2.72 0.58 8.99
CA LEU A 19 -2.68 -0.67 8.23
C LEU A 19 -2.61 -1.92 9.11
N GLY A 20 -2.30 -1.78 10.41
CA GLY A 20 -2.16 -2.91 11.33
C GLY A 20 -0.94 -3.78 11.03
N TRP A 21 0.08 -3.23 10.37
CA TRP A 21 1.28 -4.00 10.02
C TRP A 21 2.22 -4.13 11.21
N ASP A 22 2.87 -5.29 11.29
CA ASP A 22 3.85 -5.56 12.33
C ASP A 22 5.16 -4.76 12.10
N HIS A 23 5.77 -4.29 13.18
CA HIS A 23 7.02 -3.55 13.14
C HIS A 23 8.17 -4.35 12.51
N SER A 24 8.19 -5.68 12.66
CA SER A 24 9.24 -6.53 12.07
C SER A 24 9.22 -6.50 10.53
N ALA A 25 8.04 -6.39 9.93
CA ALA A 25 7.90 -6.29 8.47
C ALA A 25 8.50 -4.97 7.93
N LEU A 26 8.41 -3.90 8.71
CA LEU A 26 9.00 -2.60 8.40
C LEU A 26 10.52 -2.62 8.51
N VAL A 27 11.05 -3.20 9.59
CA VAL A 27 12.50 -3.33 9.82
C VAL A 27 13.14 -4.20 8.73
N ALA A 28 12.46 -5.26 8.30
CA ALA A 28 12.90 -6.12 7.22
C ALA A 28 12.90 -5.45 5.83
N SER A 29 12.30 -4.25 5.68
CA SER A 29 12.22 -3.57 4.39
C SER A 29 12.39 -2.05 4.50
N PRO A 30 13.62 -1.58 4.79
CA PRO A 30 13.93 -0.15 4.93
C PRO A 30 13.66 0.68 3.67
N THR A 31 13.66 0.05 2.50
CA THR A 31 13.39 0.70 1.21
C THR A 31 12.01 1.34 1.14
N LEU A 32 11.06 0.84 1.94
CA LEU A 32 9.71 1.35 2.00
C LEU A 32 9.63 2.80 2.48
N PHE A 33 10.56 3.20 3.36
CA PHE A 33 10.70 4.56 3.83
C PHE A 33 11.27 5.52 2.76
N ALA A 34 11.80 5.00 1.65
CA ALA A 34 12.28 5.83 0.55
C ALA A 34 11.15 6.37 -0.33
N TYR A 35 9.99 5.70 -0.36
CA TYR A 35 8.86 6.05 -1.22
C TYR A 35 8.04 7.23 -0.67
N SER A 36 7.33 7.92 -1.57
CA SER A 36 6.39 8.97 -1.18
C SER A 36 5.16 8.34 -0.51
N LEU A 37 4.81 8.86 0.67
CA LEU A 37 3.61 8.44 1.38
C LEU A 37 2.37 8.68 0.52
N GLU A 38 2.11 9.94 0.18
CA GLU A 38 0.90 10.38 -0.54
C GLU A 38 0.83 9.81 -1.96
N LYS A 39 1.95 9.80 -2.69
CA LYS A 39 1.93 9.45 -4.12
C LYS A 39 2.01 7.94 -4.36
N ARG A 40 2.55 7.15 -3.43
CA ARG A 40 2.79 5.72 -3.65
C ARG A 40 2.27 4.84 -2.53
N VAL A 41 2.63 5.12 -1.28
CA VAL A 41 2.32 4.21 -0.18
C VAL A 41 0.83 4.19 0.11
N ILE A 42 0.21 5.36 0.34
CA ILE A 42 -1.20 5.46 0.72
C ILE A 42 -2.11 4.84 -0.35
N PRO A 43 -2.01 5.19 -1.64
CA PRO A 43 -2.94 4.67 -2.63
C PRO A 43 -2.81 3.15 -2.83
N ARG A 44 -1.57 2.63 -2.75
CA ARG A 44 -1.33 1.19 -2.88
C ARG A 44 -1.76 0.42 -1.64
N ALA A 45 -1.59 0.99 -0.45
CA ALA A 45 -2.04 0.39 0.80
C ALA A 45 -3.57 0.22 0.83
N LEU A 46 -4.32 1.23 0.39
CA LEU A 46 -5.79 1.16 0.33
C LEU A 46 -6.27 0.04 -0.60
N VAL A 47 -5.67 -0.08 -1.79
CA VAL A 47 -5.93 -1.18 -2.73
C VAL A 47 -5.64 -2.53 -2.09
N VAL A 48 -4.47 -2.70 -1.46
CA VAL A 48 -4.07 -3.96 -0.82
C VAL A 48 -5.01 -4.30 0.34
N GLN A 49 -5.38 -3.34 1.17
CA GLN A 49 -6.33 -3.54 2.28
C GLN A 49 -7.71 -3.99 1.78
N HIS A 50 -8.23 -3.37 0.72
CA HIS A 50 -9.50 -3.77 0.11
C HIS A 50 -9.45 -5.21 -0.41
N LEU A 51 -8.37 -5.59 -1.08
CA LEU A 51 -8.20 -6.97 -1.56
C LEU A 51 -8.05 -7.96 -0.39
N MET A 52 -7.36 -7.58 0.68
CA MET A 52 -7.23 -8.41 1.89
C MET A 52 -8.57 -8.62 2.58
N SER A 53 -9.38 -7.57 2.75
CA SER A 53 -10.70 -7.67 3.40
C SER A 53 -11.68 -8.53 2.60
N LYS A 54 -11.52 -8.57 1.28
CA LYS A 54 -12.28 -9.45 0.38
C LYS A 54 -11.70 -10.88 0.25
N GLY A 55 -10.57 -11.17 0.88
CA GLY A 55 -9.90 -12.47 0.75
C GLY A 55 -9.33 -12.75 -0.65
N LEU A 56 -9.11 -11.71 -1.46
CA LEU A 56 -8.66 -11.82 -2.86
C LEU A 56 -7.14 -11.94 -3.00
N LEU A 57 -6.39 -11.78 -1.90
CA LEU A 57 -4.95 -12.03 -1.87
C LEU A 57 -4.64 -13.45 -1.36
N LYS A 58 -3.60 -14.06 -1.93
CA LYS A 58 -3.09 -15.34 -1.47
C LYS A 58 -2.61 -15.24 -0.01
N LYS A 59 -2.88 -16.27 0.78
CA LYS A 59 -2.29 -16.42 2.12
C LYS A 59 -0.76 -16.39 2.00
N GLY A 60 -0.10 -15.57 2.82
CA GLY A 60 1.36 -15.38 2.77
C GLY A 60 1.86 -14.51 1.62
N ALA A 61 0.99 -13.76 0.92
CA ALA A 61 1.44 -12.76 -0.04
C ALA A 61 2.35 -11.72 0.65
N SER A 62 3.44 -11.35 -0.03
CA SER A 62 4.37 -10.35 0.47
C SER A 62 3.68 -9.00 0.66
N LEU A 63 3.81 -8.45 1.87
CA LEU A 63 3.35 -7.09 2.19
C LEU A 63 4.20 -6.02 1.51
N VAL A 64 5.47 -6.31 1.23
CA VAL A 64 6.45 -5.33 0.74
C VAL A 64 6.41 -5.18 -0.79
N THR A 65 6.18 -6.29 -1.49
CA THR A 65 6.21 -6.36 -2.96
C THR A 65 5.26 -5.37 -3.66
N PRO A 66 4.01 -5.15 -3.20
CA PRO A 66 3.12 -4.16 -3.80
C PRO A 66 3.70 -2.75 -3.83
N PHE A 67 4.60 -2.38 -2.91
CA PHE A 67 5.13 -1.03 -2.76
C PHE A 67 6.43 -0.82 -3.53
N SER A 68 7.15 -1.90 -3.80
CA SER A 68 8.48 -1.86 -4.45
C SER A 68 8.43 -1.93 -5.97
N MET A 69 7.31 -2.39 -6.54
CA MET A 69 7.17 -2.55 -7.99
C MET A 69 6.80 -1.25 -8.73
N LEU A 70 7.01 -1.26 -10.05
CA LEU A 70 6.59 -0.19 -10.96
C LEU A 70 5.07 0.01 -10.94
N ASP A 71 4.64 1.22 -11.29
CA ASP A 71 3.23 1.63 -11.24
C ASP A 71 2.38 0.79 -12.21
N GLU A 72 2.89 0.52 -13.41
CA GLU A 72 2.21 -0.29 -14.42
C GLU A 72 2.05 -1.73 -13.92
N ALA A 73 3.10 -2.31 -13.35
CA ALA A 73 3.06 -3.66 -12.79
C ALA A 73 2.08 -3.75 -11.62
N PHE A 74 2.03 -2.73 -10.77
CA PHE A 74 1.06 -2.65 -9.68
C PHE A 74 -0.37 -2.61 -10.21
N LEU A 75 -0.67 -1.72 -11.16
CA LEU A 75 -2.00 -1.58 -11.76
C LEU A 75 -2.45 -2.86 -12.46
N GLN A 76 -1.56 -3.53 -13.19
CA GLN A 76 -1.93 -4.79 -13.83
C GLN A 76 -2.28 -5.85 -12.77
N LYS A 77 -1.40 -6.05 -11.78
CA LYS A 77 -1.51 -7.17 -10.83
C LYS A 77 -2.54 -6.97 -9.73
N TYR A 78 -2.68 -5.76 -9.20
CA TYR A 78 -3.51 -5.47 -8.02
C TYR A 78 -4.78 -4.69 -8.35
N VAL A 79 -4.98 -4.26 -9.60
CA VAL A 79 -6.18 -3.53 -10.01
C VAL A 79 -6.88 -4.25 -11.15
N LYS A 80 -6.25 -4.35 -12.32
CA LYS A 80 -6.88 -4.89 -13.54
C LYS A 80 -7.12 -6.40 -13.51
N CYS A 81 -6.35 -7.17 -12.72
CA CYS A 81 -6.58 -8.60 -12.54
C CYS A 81 -7.92 -8.92 -11.85
N PHE A 82 -8.51 -7.97 -11.13
CA PHE A 82 -9.76 -8.15 -10.41
C PHE A 82 -10.89 -7.43 -11.17
N LYS A 83 -11.38 -8.05 -12.25
CA LYS A 83 -12.34 -7.42 -13.19
C LYS A 83 -13.56 -6.80 -12.48
N GLU A 84 -14.18 -7.56 -11.57
CA GLU A 84 -15.36 -7.11 -10.82
C GLU A 84 -15.08 -5.92 -9.89
N GLU A 85 -13.88 -5.83 -9.34
CA GLU A 85 -13.49 -4.80 -8.37
C GLU A 85 -12.71 -3.64 -9.04
N THR A 86 -12.42 -3.72 -10.35
CA THR A 86 -11.47 -2.83 -11.03
C THR A 86 -11.82 -1.36 -10.89
N SER A 87 -13.11 -1.00 -10.95
CA SER A 87 -13.57 0.39 -10.79
C SER A 87 -13.22 0.93 -9.40
N THR A 88 -13.61 0.21 -8.35
CA THR A 88 -13.34 0.56 -6.95
C THR A 88 -11.85 0.63 -6.67
N LEU A 89 -11.07 -0.33 -7.17
CA LEU A 89 -9.62 -0.37 -6.98
C LEU A 89 -8.91 0.80 -7.68
N LEU A 90 -9.39 1.23 -8.85
CA LEU A 90 -8.89 2.42 -9.54
C LEU A 90 -9.20 3.72 -8.78
N GLU A 91 -10.37 3.81 -8.15
CA GLU A 91 -10.75 4.96 -7.32
C GLU A 91 -9.86 5.08 -6.09
N LEU A 92 -9.65 3.96 -5.38
CA LEU A 92 -8.73 3.88 -4.26
C LEU A 92 -7.29 4.25 -4.67
N TYR A 93 -6.82 3.73 -5.80
CA TYR A 93 -5.47 4.03 -6.30
C TYR A 93 -5.29 5.49 -6.73
N ARG A 94 -6.33 6.15 -7.24
CA ARG A 94 -6.27 7.56 -7.64
C ARG A 94 -6.37 8.53 -6.46
N GLY A 95 -6.66 8.04 -5.25
CA GLY A 95 -6.79 8.88 -4.07
C GLY A 95 -7.96 9.86 -4.14
N LYS A 96 -9.00 9.54 -4.91
CA LYS A 96 -10.27 10.24 -4.80
C LYS A 96 -10.97 9.74 -3.53
N GLY A 97 -10.67 10.39 -2.41
CA GLY A 97 -11.57 10.36 -1.27
C GLY A 97 -12.92 10.91 -1.74
N THR A 98 -13.94 10.06 -1.76
CA THR A 98 -15.29 10.51 -1.43
C THR A 98 -15.22 11.19 -0.06
N CYS A 99 -15.56 12.48 -0.06
CA CYS A 99 -15.87 13.38 1.06
C CYS A 99 -14.83 13.51 2.20
#